data_AF-A0A935W7R3-F1
#
_entry.id   AF-A0A935W7R3-F1
#
_cell.length_a   1.000
_cell.length_b   1.000
_cell.length_c   1.000
_cell.angle_alpha   90.00
_cell.angle_beta   90.00
_cell.angle_gamma   90.00
#
_symmetry.space_group_name_H-M   'P 1'
#
loop_
_entity.id
_entity.type
_entity.pdbx_description
1 polymer ?
#
loop_
_entity_poly.entity_id
_entity_poly.type
_entity_poly.pdbx_seq_one_letter_code
_entity_poly.pdbx_strand_id
1 'polypeptide(L)'
;MATLSAALRDTWDGVSIRPATKTSRLWASNPHLSLTGNITPFELLGLIESRELSNGFANRFLIFWAERERIEPFPKPTPTTVVTDLAERTKEVIRFATEGYPENKDSRPMELSADARTEYARLYRGELSRLADGEKVAGLIERRAPMLLRLAMIFALTDKTLTIDLPHIHAALAWVRFHRDSVRFIFNDAAGELAARESSDGAAKILDYLKQHGQTSRADLSKKCFSGHLSAKRIDEALDIIALLSEAASRKPCRAASRWLLHFSDRKPLTVDFSPAATLAKVLASYPSALAAEPIEAGRRQPATDADWQAGNCCRRLAGPDRRIRRSHCRRCARTVSAR
;
A
#
# COMPACT_ATOMS: atom_id res chain seq x y z
N MET A 1 12.80 32.84 9.97
CA MET A 1 13.27 31.48 10.35
C MET A 1 13.31 30.65 9.06
N ALA A 2 14.46 30.16 8.62
CA ALA A 2 14.46 29.18 7.53
C ALA A 2 13.99 27.85 8.14
N THR A 3 12.82 27.36 7.74
CA THR A 3 12.35 26.03 8.16
C THR A 3 13.21 24.96 7.51
N LEU A 4 13.29 23.76 8.10
CA LEU A 4 14.06 22.63 7.54
C LEU A 4 13.69 22.37 6.07
N SER A 5 12.40 22.45 5.73
CA SER A 5 11.91 22.34 4.35
C SER A 5 12.53 23.38 3.41
N ALA A 6 12.70 24.63 3.84
CA ALA A 6 13.35 25.66 3.03
C ALA A 6 14.84 25.35 2.81
N ALA A 7 15.57 24.97 3.86
CA ALA A 7 16.99 24.61 3.75
C ALA A 7 17.22 23.39 2.84
N LEU A 8 16.36 22.38 2.89
CA LEU A 8 16.44 21.20 2.02
C LEU A 8 16.18 21.56 0.54
N ARG A 9 15.25 22.48 0.26
CA ARG A 9 15.03 22.98 -1.10
C ARG A 9 16.25 23.71 -1.63
N ASP A 10 16.81 24.63 -0.84
CA ASP A 10 18.03 25.39 -1.17
C ASP A 10 19.20 24.42 -1.44
N THR A 11 19.34 23.37 -0.63
CA THR A 11 20.40 22.38 -0.79
C THR A 11 20.26 21.59 -2.10
N TRP A 12 19.04 21.18 -2.47
CA TRP A 12 18.81 20.53 -3.77
C TRP A 12 19.17 21.46 -4.92
N ASP A 13 18.81 22.74 -4.80
CA ASP A 13 19.03 23.77 -5.84
C ASP A 13 20.51 24.24 -5.89
N GLY A 14 21.39 23.72 -5.01
CA GLY A 14 22.81 24.05 -4.95
C GLY A 14 23.13 25.40 -4.31
N VAL A 15 22.19 25.94 -3.52
CA VAL A 15 22.31 27.25 -2.87
C VAL A 15 22.91 27.10 -1.47
N SER A 16 23.64 28.12 -1.01
CA SER A 16 24.18 28.17 0.35
C SER A 16 23.07 28.11 1.41
N ILE A 17 23.26 27.34 2.48
CA ILE A 17 22.34 27.34 3.64
C ILE A 17 22.72 28.51 4.55
N ARG A 18 21.92 29.59 4.52
CA ARG A 18 22.14 30.81 5.31
C ARG A 18 21.08 30.96 6.42
N PRO A 19 21.43 30.70 7.69
CA PRO A 19 20.48 30.87 8.80
C PRO A 19 20.09 32.35 8.96
N ALA A 20 18.81 32.67 8.79
CA ALA A 20 18.32 34.05 8.87
C ALA A 20 18.38 34.68 10.28
N THR A 21 18.52 33.87 11.33
CA THR A 21 18.37 34.30 12.74
C THR A 21 19.67 34.28 13.53
N LYS A 22 20.80 33.90 12.93
CA LYS A 22 22.09 33.84 13.62
C LYS A 22 22.82 35.17 13.45
N THR A 23 23.11 35.83 14.57
CA THR A 23 23.87 37.10 14.59
C THR A 23 25.30 36.92 14.05
N SER A 24 25.87 35.71 14.16
CA SER A 24 27.15 35.38 13.55
C SER A 24 26.98 34.95 12.09
N ARG A 25 27.82 35.53 11.23
CA ARG A 25 27.92 35.29 9.77
C ARG A 25 28.52 33.90 9.44
N LEU A 26 27.97 32.83 10.00
CA LEU A 26 28.39 31.45 9.70
C LEU A 26 27.29 30.76 8.88
N TRP A 27 27.65 30.30 7.68
CA TRP A 27 26.77 29.58 6.77
C TRP A 27 27.53 28.46 6.05
N ALA A 28 26.80 27.49 5.50
CA ALA A 28 27.38 26.49 4.60
C ALA A 28 27.37 27.06 3.18
N SER A 29 28.54 27.36 2.62
CA SER A 29 28.66 27.98 1.29
C SER A 29 28.32 27.03 0.16
N ASN A 30 28.82 25.78 0.22
CA ASN A 30 28.65 24.74 -0.80
C ASN A 30 28.17 23.41 -0.17
N PRO A 31 26.92 23.36 0.33
CA PRO A 31 26.40 22.16 1.00
C PRO A 31 26.23 21.02 0.00
N HIS A 32 26.73 19.83 0.34
CA HIS A 32 26.45 18.58 -0.38
C HIS A 32 25.73 17.64 0.58
N LEU A 33 24.46 17.37 0.31
CA LEU A 33 23.61 16.54 1.15
C LEU A 33 22.97 15.44 0.33
N SER A 34 23.02 14.22 0.86
CA SER A 34 22.19 13.12 0.41
C SER A 34 21.19 12.77 1.52
N LEU A 35 19.92 12.62 1.18
CA LEU A 35 18.87 12.21 2.10
C LEU A 35 18.21 10.93 1.61
N THR A 36 18.13 9.95 2.49
CA THR A 36 17.40 8.70 2.27
C THR A 36 16.49 8.47 3.48
N GLY A 37 15.24 8.08 3.24
CA GLY A 37 14.29 7.83 4.29
C GLY A 37 13.30 6.74 3.89
N ASN A 38 12.85 5.98 4.87
CA ASN A 38 11.84 4.95 4.72
C ASN A 38 10.63 5.35 5.55
N ILE A 39 9.45 5.33 4.94
CA ILE A 39 8.20 5.72 5.59
C ILE A 39 7.08 4.82 5.06
N THR A 40 6.09 4.53 5.90
CA THR A 40 4.90 3.81 5.43
C THR A 40 3.98 4.75 4.63
N PRO A 41 3.20 4.24 3.68
CA PRO A 41 2.30 5.06 2.86
C PRO A 41 1.25 5.77 3.72
N PHE A 42 0.72 5.07 4.71
CA PHE A 42 -0.24 5.60 5.67
C PHE A 42 0.33 6.78 6.43
N GLU A 43 1.53 6.62 7.01
CA GLU A 43 2.20 7.67 7.77
C GLU A 43 2.59 8.86 6.87
N LEU A 44 3.10 8.58 5.66
CA LEU A 44 3.43 9.62 4.68
C LEU A 44 2.21 10.46 4.34
N LEU A 45 1.08 9.83 4.02
CA LEU A 45 -0.16 10.53 3.68
C LEU A 45 -0.74 11.30 4.86
N GLY A 46 -0.53 10.84 6.10
CA GLY A 46 -0.97 11.52 7.31
C GLY A 46 -0.09 12.70 7.72
N LEU A 47 1.22 12.65 7.43
CA LEU A 47 2.19 13.68 7.80
C LEU A 47 2.40 14.74 6.72
N ILE A 48 2.25 14.39 5.44
CA ILE A 48 2.55 15.31 4.35
C ILE A 48 1.47 16.39 4.24
N GLU A 49 1.86 17.64 4.48
CA GLU A 49 0.93 18.76 4.41
C GLU A 49 0.65 19.14 2.95
N SER A 50 -0.57 19.61 2.65
CA SER A 50 -0.93 20.11 1.31
C SER A 50 0.00 21.23 0.81
N ARG A 51 0.59 22.00 1.74
CA ARG A 51 1.58 23.03 1.41
C ARG A 51 2.89 22.44 0.91
N GLU A 52 3.34 21.30 1.43
CA GLU A 52 4.59 20.64 1.01
C GLU A 52 4.47 19.99 -0.37
N LEU A 53 3.25 19.58 -0.74
CA LEU A 53 2.92 19.11 -2.08
C LEU A 53 2.94 20.25 -3.12
N SER A 54 2.50 21.45 -2.73
CA SER A 54 2.36 22.60 -3.64
C SER A 54 3.58 23.53 -3.69
N ASN A 55 4.41 23.55 -2.64
CA ASN A 55 5.61 24.41 -2.59
C ASN A 55 6.86 23.78 -3.23
N GLY A 56 6.70 22.59 -3.84
CA GLY A 56 7.77 21.84 -4.48
C GLY A 56 8.73 21.13 -3.51
N PHE A 57 8.45 21.03 -2.22
CA PHE A 57 9.29 20.23 -1.33
C PHE A 57 9.27 18.75 -1.74
N ALA A 58 8.07 18.18 -1.87
CA ALA A 58 7.92 16.77 -2.18
C ALA A 58 8.48 16.38 -3.57
N ASN A 59 8.41 17.28 -4.55
CA ASN A 59 8.89 17.03 -5.91
C ASN A 59 10.42 17.00 -6.08
N ARG A 60 11.17 17.20 -4.99
CA ARG A 60 12.63 17.07 -4.95
C ARG A 60 13.11 15.69 -4.51
N PHE A 61 12.19 14.79 -4.14
CA PHE A 61 12.49 13.44 -3.71
C PHE A 61 12.10 12.41 -4.77
N LEU A 62 12.98 11.44 -5.00
CA LEU A 62 12.60 10.21 -5.69
C LEU A 62 11.86 9.32 -4.69
N ILE A 63 10.59 9.05 -4.97
CA ILE A 63 9.72 8.18 -4.18
C ILE A 63 9.60 6.85 -4.90
N PHE A 64 9.97 5.77 -4.21
CA PHE A 64 9.87 4.40 -4.71
C PHE A 64 8.99 3.57 -3.79
N TRP A 65 8.02 2.89 -4.39
CA TRP A 65 7.23 1.89 -3.72
C TRP A 65 8.05 0.61 -3.58
N ALA A 66 8.26 0.17 -2.35
CA ALA A 66 8.98 -1.07 -2.07
C ALA A 66 8.04 -2.03 -1.33
N GLU A 67 7.88 -3.23 -1.87
CA GLU A 67 7.15 -4.31 -1.20
C GLU A 67 8.12 -5.33 -0.63
N ARG A 68 7.67 -5.99 0.43
CA ARG A 68 8.40 -7.13 0.97
C ARG A 68 8.23 -8.31 0.01
N GLU A 69 9.31 -8.68 -0.67
CA GLU A 69 9.33 -9.80 -1.63
C GLU A 69 9.04 -11.17 -0.97
N ARG A 70 9.43 -11.35 0.28
CA ARG A 70 9.27 -12.62 1.02
C ARG A 70 9.14 -12.43 2.52
N ILE A 71 8.45 -13.36 3.16
CA ILE A 71 8.28 -13.43 4.62
C ILE A 71 9.17 -14.55 5.15
N GLU A 72 10.42 -14.23 5.45
CA GLU A 72 11.38 -15.20 6.00
C GLU A 72 11.58 -14.93 7.50
N PRO A 73 11.11 -15.82 8.40
CA PRO A 73 11.31 -15.65 9.84
C PRO A 73 12.78 -15.77 10.27
N PHE A 74 13.61 -16.50 9.53
CA PHE A 74 15.02 -16.70 9.87
C PHE A 74 15.94 -16.39 8.68
N PRO A 75 16.13 -15.11 8.34
CA PRO A 75 16.95 -14.73 7.21
C PRO A 75 18.39 -15.17 7.43
N LYS A 76 18.96 -15.87 6.45
CA LYS A 76 20.39 -16.18 6.44
C LYS A 76 21.19 -14.93 6.02
N PRO A 77 22.38 -14.72 6.58
CA PRO A 77 23.23 -13.62 6.16
C PRO A 77 23.59 -13.76 4.67
N THR A 78 23.65 -12.62 3.97
CA THR A 78 24.18 -12.59 2.61
C THR A 78 25.60 -13.14 2.61
N PRO A 79 25.96 -14.08 1.71
CA PRO A 79 27.31 -14.65 1.66
C PRO A 79 28.37 -13.55 1.58
N THR A 80 29.43 -13.67 2.39
CA THR A 80 30.51 -12.67 2.46
C THR A 80 31.10 -12.37 1.08
N THR A 81 31.25 -13.39 0.23
CA THR A 81 31.75 -13.25 -1.14
C THR A 81 30.92 -12.28 -1.98
N VAL A 82 29.59 -12.34 -1.88
CA VAL A 82 28.68 -11.43 -2.60
C VAL A 82 28.81 -10.01 -2.07
N VAL A 83 28.89 -9.84 -0.74
CA VAL A 83 29.07 -8.52 -0.11
C VAL A 83 30.42 -7.91 -0.53
N THR A 84 31.48 -8.71 -0.54
CA THR A 84 32.82 -8.28 -0.97
C THR A 84 32.82 -7.90 -2.45
N ASP A 85 32.21 -8.70 -3.34
CA ASP A 85 32.10 -8.36 -4.77
C ASP A 85 31.42 -7.00 -4.99
N LEU A 86 30.27 -6.79 -4.34
CA LEU A 86 29.53 -5.52 -4.45
C LEU A 86 30.35 -4.34 -3.89
N ALA A 87 31.06 -4.55 -2.77
CA ALA A 87 31.91 -3.53 -2.18
C ALA A 87 33.08 -3.16 -3.10
N GLU A 88 33.77 -4.14 -3.69
CA GLU A 88 34.89 -3.88 -4.61
C GLU A 88 34.41 -3.18 -5.89
N ARG A 89 33.32 -3.64 -6.51
CA ARG A 89 32.72 -2.97 -7.67
C ARG A 89 32.36 -1.52 -7.37
N THR A 90 31.79 -1.25 -6.19
CA THR A 90 31.44 0.10 -5.75
C THR A 90 32.68 0.96 -5.50
N LYS A 91 33.72 0.41 -4.88
CA LYS A 91 35.01 1.10 -4.68
C LYS A 91 35.66 1.50 -5.99
N GLU A 92 35.62 0.63 -6.99
CA GLU A 92 36.18 0.95 -8.31
C GLU A 92 35.44 2.11 -8.99
N VAL A 93 34.11 2.15 -8.87
CA VAL A 93 33.29 3.26 -9.37
C VAL A 93 33.62 4.56 -8.63
N ILE A 94 33.73 4.53 -7.30
CA ILE A 94 34.10 5.71 -6.51
C ILE A 94 35.50 6.19 -6.91
N ARG A 95 36.48 5.29 -7.00
CA ARG A 95 37.85 5.63 -7.41
C ARG A 95 37.87 6.27 -8.80
N PHE A 96 37.10 5.75 -9.74
CA PHE A 96 36.95 6.34 -11.06
C PHE A 96 36.29 7.73 -10.98
N ALA A 97 35.21 7.88 -10.22
CA ALA A 97 34.46 9.14 -10.12
C ALA A 97 35.23 10.25 -9.40
N THR A 98 36.03 9.90 -8.39
CA THR A 98 36.80 10.84 -7.56
C THR A 98 38.28 10.89 -7.93
N GLU A 99 38.68 10.31 -9.06
CA GLU A 99 40.04 10.37 -9.57
C GLU A 99 40.53 11.82 -9.57
N GLY A 100 41.68 12.11 -8.95
CA GLY A 100 42.28 13.46 -8.90
C GLY A 100 41.61 14.46 -7.96
N TYR A 101 40.64 14.05 -7.15
CA TYR A 101 40.03 14.90 -6.12
C TYR A 101 40.97 15.04 -4.90
N PRO A 102 41.09 16.25 -4.30
CA PRO A 102 40.34 17.48 -4.57
C PRO A 102 40.93 18.40 -5.65
N GLU A 103 42.12 18.11 -6.18
CA GLU A 103 42.85 19.00 -7.10
C GLU A 103 42.08 19.28 -8.40
N ASN A 104 41.28 18.33 -8.86
CA ASN A 104 40.48 18.43 -10.08
C ASN A 104 38.98 18.62 -9.83
N LYS A 105 38.63 19.15 -8.66
CA LYS A 105 37.24 19.47 -8.33
C LYS A 105 36.60 20.32 -9.45
N ASP A 106 35.39 19.93 -9.85
CA ASP A 106 34.59 20.60 -10.88
C ASP A 106 35.24 20.65 -12.29
N SER A 107 36.27 19.83 -12.56
CA SER A 107 36.98 19.83 -13.87
C SER A 107 36.72 18.59 -14.74
N ARG A 108 35.86 17.66 -14.30
CA ARG A 108 35.48 16.44 -15.04
C ARG A 108 34.02 16.50 -15.48
N PRO A 109 33.67 17.28 -16.51
CA PRO A 109 32.30 17.33 -17.01
C PRO A 109 31.89 15.98 -17.60
N MET A 110 30.61 15.62 -17.42
CA MET A 110 30.00 14.49 -18.11
C MET A 110 29.18 14.99 -19.29
N GLU A 111 29.28 14.32 -20.43
CA GLU A 111 28.64 14.75 -21.68
C GLU A 111 27.71 13.67 -22.23
N LEU A 112 26.60 14.07 -22.85
CA LEU A 112 25.73 13.17 -23.59
C LEU A 112 26.35 12.81 -24.93
N SER A 113 26.33 11.53 -25.29
CA SER A 113 26.60 11.10 -26.67
C SER A 113 25.59 11.73 -27.64
N ALA A 114 25.89 11.73 -28.94
CA ALA A 114 24.98 12.30 -29.95
C ALA A 114 23.60 11.61 -29.92
N ASP A 115 23.59 10.29 -29.77
CA ASP A 115 22.36 9.49 -29.71
C ASP A 115 21.60 9.73 -28.40
N ALA A 116 22.31 9.74 -27.27
CA ALA A 116 21.70 10.04 -25.96
C ALA A 116 21.09 11.45 -25.92
N ARG A 117 21.76 12.45 -26.53
CA ARG A 117 21.26 13.82 -26.66
C ARG A 117 19.98 13.87 -27.50
N THR A 118 19.96 13.17 -28.63
CA THR A 118 18.78 13.07 -29.49
C THR A 118 17.61 12.44 -28.76
N GLU A 119 17.85 11.32 -28.07
CA GLU A 119 16.82 10.62 -27.32
C GLU A 119 16.31 11.44 -26.14
N TYR A 120 17.20 12.06 -25.36
CA TYR A 120 16.80 12.95 -24.28
C TYR A 120 15.94 14.12 -24.79
N ALA A 121 16.29 14.73 -25.92
CA ALA A 121 15.51 15.81 -26.50
C ALA A 121 14.10 15.35 -26.94
N ARG A 122 13.99 14.12 -27.46
CA ARG A 122 12.70 13.49 -27.79
C ARG A 122 11.86 13.25 -26.53
N LEU A 123 12.47 12.67 -25.49
CA LEU A 123 11.81 12.40 -24.20
C LEU A 123 11.37 13.68 -23.50
N TYR A 124 12.22 14.71 -23.52
CA TYR A 124 11.94 16.01 -22.93
C TYR A 124 10.68 16.63 -23.53
N ARG A 125 10.62 16.75 -24.86
CA ARG A 125 9.43 17.30 -25.56
C ARG A 125 8.19 16.40 -25.46
N GLY A 126 8.37 15.12 -25.13
CA GLY A 126 7.32 14.12 -25.08
C GLY A 126 6.93 13.74 -23.64
N GLU A 127 7.37 12.54 -23.23
CA GLU A 127 6.99 11.92 -21.95
C GLU A 127 7.30 12.78 -20.72
N LEU A 128 8.44 13.47 -20.71
CA LEU A 128 8.88 14.23 -19.54
C LEU A 128 8.18 15.60 -19.41
N SER A 129 7.53 16.10 -20.45
CA SER A 129 6.71 17.32 -20.39
C SER A 129 5.20 17.06 -20.35
N ARG A 130 4.77 15.83 -20.60
CA ARG A 130 3.33 15.49 -20.59
C ARG A 130 2.76 15.50 -19.17
N LEU A 131 1.63 16.17 -18.99
CA LEU A 131 0.80 16.08 -17.79
C LEU A 131 -0.10 14.85 -17.94
N ALA A 132 0.33 13.72 -17.39
CA ALA A 132 -0.47 12.52 -17.24
C ALA A 132 -0.73 12.30 -15.74
N ASP A 133 -1.81 11.59 -15.40
CA ASP A 133 -2.12 11.13 -14.02
C ASP A 133 -2.66 12.18 -13.02
N GLY A 134 -3.11 13.35 -13.52
CA GLY A 134 -3.77 14.39 -12.73
C GLY A 134 -2.82 15.39 -12.07
N GLU A 135 -3.35 16.53 -11.60
CA GLU A 135 -2.54 17.66 -11.11
C GLU A 135 -1.65 17.31 -9.91
N LYS A 136 -2.18 16.50 -8.97
CA LYS A 136 -1.44 16.08 -7.77
C LYS A 136 -0.19 15.26 -8.11
N VAL A 137 -0.34 14.25 -8.96
CA VAL A 137 0.78 13.40 -9.40
C VAL A 137 1.74 14.22 -10.25
N ALA A 138 1.22 15.04 -11.18
CA ALA A 138 2.04 15.89 -12.03
C ALA A 138 2.93 16.86 -11.23
N GLY A 139 2.40 17.50 -10.17
CA GLY A 139 3.17 18.38 -9.30
C GLY A 139 4.27 17.63 -8.54
N LEU A 140 4.00 16.40 -8.09
CA LEU A 140 4.97 15.56 -7.37
C LEU A 140 6.13 15.08 -8.26
N ILE A 141 5.91 14.89 -9.56
CA ILE A 141 6.92 14.40 -10.49
C ILE A 141 7.51 15.50 -11.38
N GLU A 142 7.23 16.77 -11.07
CA GLU A 142 7.60 17.93 -11.90
C GLU A 142 9.11 17.98 -12.22
N ARG A 143 9.96 17.51 -11.29
CA ARG A 143 11.43 17.50 -11.45
C ARG A 143 11.99 16.22 -12.08
N ARG A 144 11.15 15.39 -12.70
CA ARG A 144 11.58 14.13 -13.33
C ARG A 144 12.64 14.29 -14.42
N ALA A 145 12.60 15.37 -15.22
CA ALA A 145 13.58 15.60 -16.29
C ALA A 145 15.01 15.81 -15.75
N PRO A 146 15.26 16.74 -14.82
CA PRO A 146 16.58 16.88 -14.22
C PRO A 146 16.94 15.71 -13.28
N MET A 147 15.98 14.93 -12.77
CA MET A 147 16.27 13.67 -12.06
C MET A 147 16.75 12.57 -13.01
N LEU A 148 16.15 12.46 -14.21
CA LEU A 148 16.58 11.50 -15.23
C LEU A 148 18.06 11.70 -15.57
N LEU A 149 18.48 12.94 -15.84
CA LEU A 149 19.88 13.23 -16.16
C LEU A 149 20.84 12.86 -15.02
N ARG A 150 20.47 13.16 -13.76
CA ARG A 150 21.30 12.79 -12.60
C ARG A 150 21.40 11.27 -12.42
N LEU A 151 20.31 10.53 -12.65
CA LEU A 151 20.35 9.06 -12.63
C LEU A 151 21.18 8.51 -13.80
N ALA A 152 21.07 9.09 -14.99
CA ALA A 152 21.86 8.68 -16.15
C ALA A 152 23.36 8.92 -15.93
N MET A 153 23.73 10.03 -15.26
CA MET A 153 25.10 10.27 -14.81
C MET A 153 25.57 9.17 -13.85
N ILE A 154 24.74 8.77 -12.88
CA ILE A 154 25.09 7.68 -11.95
C ILE A 154 25.32 6.38 -12.71
N PHE A 155 24.47 6.02 -13.68
CA PHE A 155 24.66 4.81 -14.49
C PHE A 155 25.92 4.86 -15.35
N ALA A 156 26.22 6.01 -15.97
CA ALA A 156 27.46 6.19 -16.72
C ALA A 156 28.71 6.06 -15.82
N LEU A 157 28.65 6.59 -14.60
CA LEU A 157 29.72 6.43 -13.62
C LEU A 157 29.88 4.97 -13.16
N THR A 158 28.79 4.20 -13.03
CA THR A 158 28.89 2.76 -12.74
C THR A 158 29.56 1.98 -13.84
N ASP A 159 29.41 2.42 -15.09
CA ASP A 159 30.13 1.89 -16.27
C ASP A 159 31.51 2.53 -16.46
N LYS A 160 31.95 3.36 -15.51
CA LYS A 160 33.26 4.03 -15.46
C LYS A 160 33.54 4.85 -16.72
N THR A 161 32.55 5.60 -17.18
CA THR A 161 32.67 6.53 -18.30
C THR A 161 32.14 7.92 -17.92
N LEU A 162 32.71 8.95 -18.54
CA LEU A 162 32.22 10.33 -18.46
C LEU A 162 31.22 10.66 -19.59
N THR A 163 30.96 9.71 -20.48
CA THR A 163 29.98 9.85 -21.57
C THR A 163 28.66 9.15 -21.19
N ILE A 164 27.59 9.93 -21.11
CA ILE A 164 26.24 9.45 -20.91
C ILE A 164 25.70 8.98 -22.26
N ASP A 165 25.75 7.67 -22.48
CA ASP A 165 25.22 7.04 -23.68
C ASP A 165 23.75 6.55 -23.54
N LEU A 166 23.18 6.08 -24.65
CA LEU A 166 21.78 5.70 -24.78
C LEU A 166 21.32 4.65 -23.73
N PRO A 167 22.09 3.60 -23.40
CA PRO A 167 21.70 2.66 -22.35
C PRO A 167 21.51 3.33 -20.98
N HIS A 168 22.33 4.32 -20.63
CA HIS A 168 22.22 5.05 -19.36
C HIS A 168 20.94 5.90 -19.31
N ILE A 169 20.56 6.51 -20.44
CA ILE A 169 19.28 7.25 -20.56
C ILE A 169 18.09 6.30 -20.38
N HIS A 170 18.13 5.13 -21.01
CA HIS A 170 17.05 4.15 -20.87
C HIS A 170 16.94 3.58 -19.46
N ALA A 171 18.06 3.27 -18.81
CA ALA A 171 18.09 2.85 -17.41
C ALA A 171 17.50 3.94 -16.51
N ALA A 172 17.94 5.19 -16.65
CA ALA A 172 17.40 6.32 -15.90
C ALA A 172 15.91 6.55 -16.14
N LEU A 173 15.45 6.41 -17.39
CA LEU A 173 14.04 6.53 -17.73
C LEU A 173 13.20 5.45 -17.06
N ALA A 174 13.69 4.21 -16.98
CA ALA A 174 12.99 3.14 -16.28
C ALA A 174 12.77 3.47 -14.79
N TRP A 175 13.79 4.00 -14.12
CA TRP A 175 13.68 4.47 -12.73
C TRP A 175 12.74 5.67 -12.57
N VAL A 176 12.74 6.61 -13.52
CA VAL A 176 11.81 7.75 -13.51
C VAL A 176 10.36 7.31 -13.72
N ARG A 177 10.12 6.34 -14.60
CA ARG A 177 8.79 5.73 -14.79
C ARG A 177 8.35 5.01 -13.53
N PHE A 178 9.24 4.24 -12.90
CA PHE A 178 8.94 3.57 -11.64
C PHE A 178 8.65 4.56 -10.51
N HIS A 179 9.36 5.68 -10.44
CA HIS A 179 9.06 6.78 -9.53
C HIS A 179 7.66 7.35 -9.77
N ARG A 180 7.29 7.65 -11.03
CA ARG A 180 5.94 8.09 -11.38
C ARG A 180 4.88 7.08 -10.92
N ASP A 181 5.08 5.81 -11.23
CA ASP A 181 4.12 4.75 -10.92
C ASP A 181 3.96 4.58 -9.40
N SER A 182 5.06 4.67 -8.66
CA SER A 182 5.07 4.69 -7.19
C SER A 182 4.29 5.87 -6.62
N VAL A 183 4.53 7.08 -7.14
CA VAL A 183 3.81 8.29 -6.73
C VAL A 183 2.32 8.15 -7.03
N ARG A 184 1.95 7.70 -8.22
CA ARG A 184 0.55 7.49 -8.60
C ARG A 184 -0.12 6.50 -7.65
N PHE A 185 0.51 5.35 -7.39
CA PHE A 185 -0.03 4.34 -6.50
C PHE A 185 -0.24 4.86 -5.08
N ILE A 186 0.77 5.53 -4.50
CA ILE A 186 0.69 6.04 -3.12
C ILE A 186 -0.33 7.18 -2.99
N PHE A 187 -0.29 8.16 -3.90
CA PHE A 187 -1.02 9.42 -3.71
C PHE A 187 -2.42 9.44 -4.30
N ASN A 188 -2.77 8.48 -5.18
CA ASN A 188 -4.14 8.29 -5.67
C ASN A 188 -4.77 7.03 -5.05
N ASP A 189 -4.19 5.85 -5.29
CA ASP A 189 -4.84 4.57 -4.97
C ASP A 189 -4.83 4.31 -3.46
N ALA A 190 -3.65 4.30 -2.82
CA ALA A 190 -3.53 4.08 -1.38
C ALA A 190 -4.22 5.17 -0.55
N ALA A 191 -4.22 6.42 -1.04
CA ALA A 191 -4.97 7.51 -0.43
C ALA A 191 -6.49 7.27 -0.49
N GLY A 192 -7.00 6.75 -1.61
CA GLY A 192 -8.40 6.35 -1.77
C GLY A 192 -8.79 5.19 -0.84
N GLU A 193 -7.94 4.17 -0.73
CA GLU A 193 -8.17 3.04 0.18
C GLU A 193 -8.19 3.46 1.64
N LEU A 194 -7.25 4.32 2.06
CA LEU A 194 -7.20 4.86 3.41
C LEU A 194 -8.49 5.64 3.73
N ALA A 195 -8.88 6.52 2.81
CA ALA A 195 -10.12 7.27 2.88
C ALA A 195 -11.35 6.36 3.04
N ALA A 196 -11.42 5.25 2.31
CA ALA A 196 -12.51 4.27 2.43
C ALA A 196 -12.49 3.52 3.77
N ARG A 197 -11.30 3.16 4.27
CA ARG A 197 -11.15 2.50 5.59
C ARG A 197 -11.58 3.43 6.72
N GLU A 198 -11.18 4.70 6.70
CA GLU A 198 -11.61 5.70 7.69
C GLU A 198 -13.13 5.85 7.73
N SER A 199 -13.78 5.89 6.56
CA SER A 199 -15.24 5.96 6.46
C SER A 199 -15.90 4.68 7.01
N SER A 200 -15.32 3.50 6.75
CA SER A 200 -15.81 2.22 7.29
C SER A 200 -15.65 2.11 8.81
N ASP A 201 -14.49 2.49 9.35
CA ASP A 201 -14.24 2.51 10.80
C ASP A 201 -15.13 3.55 11.49
N GLY A 202 -15.33 4.71 10.84
CA GLY A 202 -16.29 5.72 11.24
C GLY A 202 -17.72 5.16 11.32
N ALA A 203 -18.14 4.40 10.31
CA ALA A 203 -19.46 3.77 10.28
C ALA A 203 -19.65 2.79 11.44
N ALA A 204 -18.64 1.93 11.70
CA ALA A 204 -18.67 1.00 12.84
C ALA A 204 -18.79 1.74 14.17
N LYS A 205 -18.03 2.83 14.36
CA LYS A 205 -18.06 3.64 15.59
C LYS A 205 -19.39 4.37 15.78
N ILE A 206 -19.98 4.92 14.71
CA ILE A 206 -21.30 5.55 14.76
C ILE A 206 -22.36 4.52 15.15
N LEU A 207 -22.33 3.32 14.56
CA LEU A 207 -23.27 2.25 14.91
C LEU A 207 -23.18 1.87 16.40
N ASP A 208 -21.97 1.74 16.95
CA ASP A 208 -21.79 1.45 18.37
C ASP A 208 -22.24 2.60 19.28
N TYR A 209 -22.05 3.85 18.85
CA TYR A 209 -22.55 5.01 19.55
C TYR A 209 -24.10 5.06 19.56
N LEU A 210 -24.73 4.78 18.42
CA LEU A 210 -26.19 4.70 18.28
C LEU A 210 -26.78 3.58 19.14
N LYS A 211 -26.11 2.43 19.26
CA LYS A 211 -26.56 1.34 20.16
C LYS A 211 -26.60 1.79 21.63
N GLN A 212 -25.68 2.67 22.05
CA GLN A 212 -25.56 3.12 23.44
C GLN A 212 -26.48 4.30 23.77
N HIS A 213 -26.67 5.22 22.81
CA HIS A 213 -27.36 6.49 23.04
C HIS A 213 -28.70 6.63 22.30
N GLY A 214 -29.05 5.67 21.43
CA GLY A 214 -30.26 5.70 20.62
C GLY A 214 -30.14 6.72 19.49
N GLN A 215 -30.98 7.76 19.51
CA GLN A 215 -30.95 8.82 18.51
C GLN A 215 -29.88 9.85 18.84
N THR A 216 -29.23 10.37 17.80
CA THR A 216 -28.21 11.41 17.95
C THR A 216 -28.27 12.37 16.77
N SER A 217 -27.69 13.56 16.94
CA SER A 217 -27.58 14.55 15.88
C SER A 217 -26.23 14.46 15.17
N ARG A 218 -26.15 14.95 13.92
CA ARG A 218 -24.88 15.04 13.16
C ARG A 218 -23.82 15.86 13.89
N ALA A 219 -24.24 16.89 14.64
CA ALA A 219 -23.35 17.71 15.45
C ALA A 219 -22.82 16.94 16.68
N ASP A 220 -23.67 16.11 17.31
CA ASP A 220 -23.26 15.26 18.42
C ASP A 220 -22.34 14.13 17.97
N LEU A 221 -22.51 13.57 16.77
CA LEU A 221 -21.54 12.62 16.21
C LEU A 221 -20.15 13.26 16.10
N SER A 222 -20.05 14.44 15.51
CA SER A 222 -18.77 15.14 15.39
C SER A 222 -18.15 15.43 16.76
N LYS A 223 -18.91 16.02 17.70
CA LYS A 223 -18.38 16.49 18.99
C LYS A 223 -18.24 15.41 20.07
N LYS A 224 -19.19 14.49 20.18
CA LYS A 224 -19.29 13.50 21.26
C LYS A 224 -18.81 12.11 20.84
N CYS A 225 -19.06 11.69 19.60
CA CYS A 225 -18.59 10.38 19.12
C CYS A 225 -17.13 10.44 18.62
N PHE A 226 -16.77 11.49 17.88
CA PHE A 226 -15.44 11.63 17.28
C PHE A 226 -14.56 12.71 17.91
N SER A 227 -15.06 13.49 18.86
CA SER A 227 -14.30 14.60 19.48
C SER A 227 -13.70 15.60 18.48
N GLY A 228 -14.31 15.74 17.31
CA GLY A 228 -13.83 16.59 16.21
C GLY A 228 -12.69 15.99 15.37
N HIS A 229 -12.26 14.74 15.63
CA HIS A 229 -11.13 14.13 14.91
C HIS A 229 -11.49 13.58 13.53
N LEU A 230 -12.78 13.38 13.24
CA LEU A 230 -13.24 12.94 11.92
C LEU A 230 -13.85 14.11 11.16
N SER A 231 -13.37 14.33 9.93
CA SER A 231 -13.86 15.43 9.09
C SER A 231 -15.35 15.28 8.74
N ALA A 232 -16.02 16.41 8.49
CA ALA A 232 -17.43 16.42 8.12
C ALA A 232 -17.73 15.51 6.90
N LYS A 233 -16.87 15.56 5.87
CA LYS A 233 -16.99 14.71 4.69
C LYS A 233 -16.91 13.22 5.03
N ARG A 234 -15.98 12.82 5.90
CA ARG A 234 -15.82 11.41 6.30
C ARG A 234 -16.98 10.93 7.18
N ILE A 235 -17.55 11.81 8.01
CA ILE A 235 -18.78 11.51 8.76
C ILE A 235 -19.94 11.26 7.78
N ASP A 236 -20.10 12.11 6.77
CA ASP A 236 -21.18 11.96 5.80
C ASP A 236 -21.03 10.66 5.00
N GLU A 237 -19.83 10.33 4.52
CA GLU A 237 -19.56 9.05 3.86
C GLU A 237 -19.78 7.83 4.77
N ALA A 238 -19.43 7.93 6.06
CA ALA A 238 -19.70 6.89 7.03
C ALA A 238 -21.21 6.68 7.25
N LEU A 239 -21.99 7.76 7.23
CA LEU A 239 -23.46 7.69 7.31
C LEU A 239 -24.06 7.07 6.05
N ASP A 240 -23.52 7.37 4.87
CA ASP A 240 -23.94 6.75 3.60
C ASP A 240 -23.71 5.23 3.61
N ILE A 241 -22.57 4.78 4.16
CA ILE A 241 -22.30 3.35 4.36
C ILE A 241 -23.37 2.71 5.26
N ILE A 242 -23.72 3.36 6.37
CA ILE A 242 -24.75 2.86 7.29
C ILE A 242 -26.12 2.82 6.61
N ALA A 243 -26.48 3.86 5.87
CA ALA A 243 -27.74 3.92 5.13
C ALA A 243 -27.84 2.77 4.12
N LEU A 244 -26.78 2.53 3.35
CA LEU A 244 -26.71 1.43 2.39
C LEU A 244 -26.84 0.05 3.07
N LEU A 245 -26.15 -0.15 4.20
CA LEU A 245 -26.24 -1.39 4.97
C LEU A 245 -27.64 -1.59 5.57
N SER A 246 -28.29 -0.51 6.02
CA SER A 246 -29.66 -0.52 6.53
C SER A 246 -30.67 -0.84 5.43
N GLU A 247 -30.54 -0.25 4.25
CA GLU A 247 -31.36 -0.58 3.08
C GLU A 247 -31.20 -2.04 2.68
N ALA A 248 -29.97 -2.55 2.67
CA ALA A 248 -29.70 -3.96 2.40
C ALA A 248 -30.32 -4.89 3.44
N ALA A 249 -30.32 -4.50 4.72
CA ALA A 249 -30.95 -5.26 5.81
C ALA A 249 -32.49 -5.16 5.82
N SER A 250 -33.04 -4.03 5.36
CA SER A 250 -34.49 -3.74 5.28
C SER A 250 -35.15 -4.37 4.05
N ARG A 251 -34.37 -4.76 3.03
CA ARG A 251 -34.86 -5.62 1.95
C ARG A 251 -35.39 -6.92 2.57
N LYS A 252 -36.71 -7.09 2.53
CA LYS A 252 -37.36 -8.38 2.82
C LYS A 252 -36.60 -9.46 2.05
N PRO A 253 -36.19 -10.58 2.69
CA PRO A 253 -35.68 -11.72 1.93
C PRO A 253 -36.74 -12.02 0.87
N CYS A 254 -36.35 -12.04 -0.40
CA CYS A 254 -37.25 -12.37 -1.49
C CYS A 254 -37.86 -13.73 -1.14
N ARG A 255 -39.14 -13.75 -0.74
CA ARG A 255 -39.90 -14.99 -0.45
C ARG A 255 -39.96 -15.91 -1.68
N ALA A 256 -39.64 -15.36 -2.84
CA ALA A 256 -39.49 -16.06 -4.10
C ALA A 256 -38.03 -16.38 -4.41
N ALA A 257 -37.14 -16.58 -3.44
CA ALA A 257 -35.79 -17.10 -3.70
C ALA A 257 -35.67 -18.56 -3.22
N SER A 258 -35.14 -19.43 -4.07
CA SER A 258 -34.91 -20.85 -3.74
C SER A 258 -33.42 -21.09 -3.54
N ARG A 259 -33.05 -21.71 -2.42
CA ARG A 259 -31.68 -22.12 -2.11
C ARG A 259 -31.47 -23.59 -2.46
N TRP A 260 -30.36 -23.90 -3.11
CA TRP A 260 -30.04 -25.26 -3.56
C TRP A 260 -28.62 -25.67 -3.16
N LEU A 261 -28.44 -26.94 -2.79
CA LEU A 261 -27.14 -27.58 -2.64
C LEU A 261 -26.84 -28.41 -3.89
N LEU A 262 -25.77 -28.05 -4.61
CA LEU A 262 -25.32 -28.74 -5.82
C LEU A 262 -24.20 -29.72 -5.51
N HIS A 263 -24.31 -30.95 -5.99
CA HIS A 263 -23.29 -31.99 -5.86
C HIS A 263 -22.54 -32.17 -7.17
N PHE A 264 -21.22 -32.29 -7.09
CA PHE A 264 -20.33 -32.48 -8.23
C PHE A 264 -19.40 -33.67 -7.97
N SER A 265 -18.94 -34.36 -9.01
CA SER A 265 -17.96 -35.46 -8.87
C SER A 265 -16.54 -34.97 -8.58
N ASP A 266 -16.21 -33.77 -9.05
CA ASP A 266 -14.85 -33.24 -9.12
C ASP A 266 -14.55 -32.16 -8.07
N ARG A 267 -15.57 -31.73 -7.31
CA ARG A 267 -15.44 -30.67 -6.30
C ARG A 267 -16.44 -30.79 -5.17
N LYS A 268 -16.16 -30.04 -4.10
CA LYS A 268 -17.04 -29.95 -2.93
C LYS A 268 -18.42 -29.41 -3.31
N PRO A 269 -19.50 -29.82 -2.60
CA PRO A 269 -20.83 -29.30 -2.83
C PRO A 269 -20.90 -27.77 -2.73
N LEU A 270 -21.71 -27.16 -3.59
CA LEU A 270 -21.86 -25.70 -3.68
C LEU A 270 -23.28 -25.29 -3.34
N THR A 271 -23.43 -24.35 -2.41
CA THR A 271 -24.73 -23.73 -2.12
C THR A 271 -24.95 -22.53 -3.04
N VAL A 272 -26.10 -22.49 -3.71
CA VAL A 272 -26.49 -21.43 -4.64
C VAL A 272 -27.89 -20.90 -4.32
N ASP A 273 -28.08 -19.60 -4.52
CA ASP A 273 -29.35 -18.90 -4.30
C ASP A 273 -29.88 -18.38 -5.65
N PHE A 274 -31.15 -18.66 -5.97
CA PHE A 274 -31.82 -18.19 -7.18
C PHE A 274 -32.95 -17.22 -6.85
N SER A 275 -33.03 -16.09 -7.56
CA SER A 275 -34.15 -15.15 -7.51
C SER A 275 -34.55 -14.73 -8.95
N PRO A 276 -35.81 -14.97 -9.40
CA PRO A 276 -36.89 -15.65 -8.67
C PRO A 276 -36.64 -17.16 -8.52
N ALA A 277 -37.51 -17.84 -7.77
CA ALA A 277 -37.36 -19.23 -7.35
C ALA A 277 -37.20 -20.13 -8.58
N ALA A 278 -36.16 -20.94 -8.57
CA ALA A 278 -35.81 -21.84 -9.65
C ALA A 278 -36.35 -23.24 -9.35
N THR A 279 -36.92 -23.88 -10.37
CA THR A 279 -37.24 -25.31 -10.35
C THR A 279 -35.95 -26.13 -10.51
N LEU A 280 -35.95 -27.39 -10.08
CA LEU A 280 -34.81 -28.31 -10.25
C LEU A 280 -34.24 -28.30 -11.68
N ALA A 281 -35.12 -28.32 -12.68
CA ALA A 281 -34.74 -28.28 -14.09
C ALA A 281 -33.94 -27.01 -14.46
N LYS A 282 -34.34 -25.84 -13.94
CA LYS A 282 -33.66 -24.57 -14.19
C LYS A 282 -32.30 -24.50 -13.48
N VAL A 283 -32.20 -25.11 -12.31
CA VAL A 283 -30.96 -25.21 -11.55
C VAL A 283 -29.94 -26.10 -12.27
N LEU A 284 -30.33 -27.31 -12.68
CA LEU A 284 -29.46 -28.21 -13.43
C LEU A 284 -29.09 -27.67 -14.81
N ALA A 285 -29.99 -26.92 -15.48
CA ALA A 285 -29.65 -26.23 -16.73
C ALA A 285 -28.60 -25.13 -16.54
N SER A 286 -28.62 -24.45 -15.39
CA SER A 286 -27.64 -23.40 -15.06
C SER A 286 -26.29 -23.99 -14.60
N TYR A 287 -26.29 -25.24 -14.13
CA TYR A 287 -25.10 -25.97 -13.70
C TYR A 287 -25.06 -27.38 -14.31
N PRO A 288 -24.74 -27.51 -15.62
CA PRO A 288 -24.81 -28.79 -16.33
C PRO A 288 -23.85 -29.86 -15.79
N SER A 289 -22.78 -29.44 -15.11
CA SER A 289 -21.82 -30.34 -14.47
C SER A 289 -22.27 -30.84 -13.08
N ALA A 290 -23.39 -30.35 -12.55
CA ALA A 290 -23.93 -30.82 -11.28
C ALA A 290 -24.59 -32.19 -11.46
N LEU A 291 -24.17 -33.16 -10.66
CA LEU A 291 -24.73 -34.52 -10.65
C LEU A 291 -26.09 -34.58 -9.95
N ALA A 292 -26.30 -33.73 -8.95
CA ALA A 292 -27.55 -33.63 -8.22
C ALA A 292 -27.73 -32.22 -7.65
N ALA A 293 -28.98 -31.81 -7.43
CA ALA A 293 -29.32 -30.57 -6.77
C ALA A 293 -30.45 -30.82 -5.76
N GLU A 294 -30.23 -30.43 -4.50
CA GLU A 294 -31.21 -30.59 -3.42
C GLU A 294 -31.72 -29.22 -2.96
N PRO A 295 -33.06 -29.01 -2.85
CA PRO A 295 -33.59 -27.76 -2.33
C PRO A 295 -33.34 -27.69 -0.81
N ILE A 296 -32.78 -26.58 -0.35
CA ILE A 296 -32.57 -26.33 1.07
C ILE A 296 -33.83 -25.64 1.62
N GLU A 297 -34.66 -26.39 2.36
CA GLU A 297 -35.82 -25.83 3.07
C GLU A 297 -35.37 -24.84 4.14
N ALA A 298 -36.03 -23.69 4.21
CA ALA A 298 -35.79 -22.69 5.24
C ALA A 298 -36.15 -23.25 6.63
N GLY A 299 -35.14 -23.68 7.40
CA GLY A 299 -35.31 -24.07 8.81
C GLY A 299 -34.81 -25.47 9.20
N ARG A 300 -34.41 -26.34 8.26
CA ARG A 300 -33.75 -27.61 8.60
C ARG A 300 -32.25 -27.41 8.77
N ARG A 301 -31.68 -27.77 9.93
CA ARG A 301 -30.22 -27.97 10.07
C ARG A 301 -29.83 -29.18 9.21
N GLN A 302 -28.89 -28.99 8.29
CA GLN A 302 -28.26 -30.11 7.58
C GLN A 302 -27.55 -31.03 8.59
N PRO A 303 -27.62 -32.36 8.43
CA PRO A 303 -26.77 -33.26 9.20
C PRO A 303 -25.31 -32.96 8.87
N ALA A 304 -24.47 -32.95 9.91
CA ALA A 304 -23.05 -32.69 9.81
C ALA A 304 -22.38 -33.59 8.75
N THR A 305 -21.68 -32.98 7.80
CA THR A 305 -20.82 -33.69 6.85
C THR A 305 -19.68 -34.39 7.59
N ASP A 306 -19.23 -35.55 7.10
CA ASP A 306 -18.26 -36.48 7.71
C ASP A 306 -16.92 -35.88 8.22
N ALA A 307 -16.64 -34.61 7.94
CA ALA A 307 -15.56 -33.86 8.59
C ALA A 307 -15.76 -33.71 10.11
N ASP A 308 -17.00 -33.75 10.62
CA ASP A 308 -17.29 -33.65 12.05
C ASP A 308 -17.17 -34.99 12.80
N TRP A 309 -17.14 -36.12 12.08
CA TRP A 309 -16.98 -37.46 12.69
C TRP A 309 -15.54 -37.75 13.15
N GLN A 310 -14.53 -37.07 12.58
CA GLN A 310 -13.13 -37.25 13.00
C GLN A 310 -12.74 -36.44 14.24
N ALA A 311 -13.53 -35.43 14.64
CA ALA A 311 -13.33 -34.71 15.89
C ALA A 311 -13.97 -35.42 17.12
N GLY A 312 -14.91 -36.34 16.90
CA GLY A 312 -15.64 -37.05 17.96
C GLY A 312 -15.00 -38.34 18.48
N ASN A 313 -14.01 -38.90 17.78
CA ASN A 313 -13.43 -40.21 18.10
C ASN A 313 -12.04 -40.18 18.77
N CYS A 314 -11.55 -39.02 19.18
CA CYS A 314 -10.29 -38.93 19.95
C CYS A 314 -10.49 -39.28 21.46
N CYS A 315 -11.72 -39.32 21.96
CA CYS A 315 -12.02 -39.58 23.39
C CYS A 315 -12.53 -41.00 23.73
N ARG A 316 -12.38 -42.00 22.84
CA ARG A 316 -12.82 -43.39 23.12
C ARG A 316 -11.75 -44.48 23.00
N ARG A 317 -10.47 -44.11 23.05
CA ARG A 317 -9.40 -45.08 23.37
C ARG A 317 -8.59 -44.50 24.52
N LEU A 318 -8.51 -45.26 25.62
CA LEU A 318 -7.91 -44.99 26.93
C LEU A 318 -8.93 -44.82 28.07
N ALA A 319 -9.76 -45.84 28.27
CA ALA A 319 -10.42 -46.10 29.55
C ALA A 319 -10.32 -47.61 29.84
N GLY A 320 -9.21 -48.02 30.47
CA GLY A 320 -9.16 -49.26 31.22
C GLY A 320 -9.81 -49.06 32.60
N PRO A 321 -10.35 -50.10 33.23
CA PRO A 321 -11.31 -49.96 34.32
C PRO A 321 -10.60 -49.91 35.67
N ASP A 322 -9.93 -48.81 36.03
CA ASP A 322 -9.76 -48.48 37.45
C ASP A 322 -9.17 -47.08 37.71
N ARG A 323 -9.61 -46.47 38.81
CA ARG A 323 -9.01 -45.33 39.55
C ARG A 323 -9.29 -43.86 39.11
N ARG A 324 -10.18 -43.26 39.91
CA ARG A 324 -10.18 -41.90 40.51
C ARG A 324 -9.70 -40.70 39.67
N ILE A 325 -10.69 -39.87 39.36
CA ILE A 325 -10.61 -38.45 38.97
C ILE A 325 -9.67 -37.65 39.89
N ARG A 326 -8.70 -36.95 39.30
CA ARG A 326 -8.19 -35.66 39.83
C ARG A 326 -8.31 -34.60 38.73
N ARG A 327 -9.14 -33.58 39.00
CA ARG A 327 -9.26 -32.36 38.19
C ARG A 327 -8.03 -31.49 38.42
N SER A 328 -7.15 -31.36 37.45
CA SER A 328 -6.34 -30.16 37.29
C SER A 328 -5.77 -30.06 35.86
N HIS A 329 -6.00 -28.91 35.24
CA HIS A 329 -5.36 -28.39 34.02
C HIS A 329 -5.73 -28.98 32.65
N CYS A 330 -6.81 -28.44 32.06
CA CYS A 330 -6.83 -28.13 30.62
C CYS A 330 -7.67 -26.87 30.36
N ARG A 331 -7.01 -25.71 30.26
CA ARG A 331 -7.63 -24.38 30.04
C ARG A 331 -7.97 -24.13 28.55
N ARG A 332 -8.65 -25.07 27.87
CA ARG A 332 -9.02 -24.88 26.44
C ARG A 332 -10.49 -25.11 26.09
N CYS A 333 -11.36 -25.32 27.06
CA CYS A 333 -12.81 -25.40 26.86
C CYS A 333 -13.54 -24.40 27.75
N ALA A 334 -13.48 -23.12 27.42
CA ALA A 334 -14.43 -22.13 27.93
C ALA A 334 -14.46 -20.94 26.97
N ARG A 335 -15.44 -20.94 26.05
CA ARG A 335 -16.31 -19.80 25.69
C ARG A 335 -16.95 -20.01 24.31
N THR A 336 -18.11 -20.66 24.33
CA THR A 336 -19.24 -20.32 23.47
C THR A 336 -20.43 -20.11 24.40
N VAL A 337 -20.88 -18.87 24.54
CA VAL A 337 -22.24 -18.54 24.99
C VAL A 337 -22.68 -17.31 24.20
N SER A 338 -23.86 -17.45 23.59
CA SER A 338 -24.58 -16.45 22.81
C SER A 338 -25.04 -15.26 23.64
N ALA A 339 -25.29 -14.12 22.99
CA ALA A 339 -26.37 -13.21 23.38
C ALA A 339 -26.82 -12.38 22.15
N ARG A 340 -28.06 -11.92 22.23
CA ARG A 340 -28.96 -11.36 21.19
C ARG A 340 -28.43 -10.18 20.41
#